data_AF-A0A9Q3GFQ4-F1
#
_entry.id   AF-A0A9Q3GFQ4-F1
#
_cell.length_a   1.000
_cell.length_b   1.000
_cell.length_c   1.000
_cell.angle_alpha   90.00
_cell.angle_beta   90.00
_cell.angle_gamma   90.00
#
_symmetry.space_group_name_H-M   'P 1'
#
loop_
_entity.id
_entity.type
_entity.pdbx_description
1 polymer ?
#
loop_
_entity_poly.entity_id
_entity_poly.type
_entity_poly.pdbx_seq_one_letter_code
_entity_poly.pdbx_strand_id
1 'polypeptide(L)'
;MGQLMLKEVPKLKEWPHISVEGEYDHMKFIRGIDIIKEDFELPEKLVTARFNTLFTRSAHRWYIKLRQAHGHQSGTWWKTQIINKWADDSWRFKVETASESSKLNSEKDKALPWFYQQKDRLTASNPDMSEFMIHRKFLRQCGEEITTRARIGSSRVNPKTKFNTLWKDSVEKNHKGNFNNIKYRSEDAIRKFHICQSTTHLANACPRKRKVNEIDIKKEPDVEKDDLIEDNSDDK
;
A
#
# COMPACT_ATOMS: atom_id res chain seq x y z
N MET A 1 11.10 -41.65 12.47
CA MET A 1 10.87 -40.19 12.48
C MET A 1 9.38 -39.96 12.64
N GLY A 2 8.88 -39.07 13.48
CA GLY A 2 9.50 -38.43 14.65
C GLY A 2 8.37 -38.22 15.67
N GLN A 3 8.57 -38.55 16.95
CA GLN A 3 7.52 -38.38 17.95
C GLN A 3 7.49 -36.92 18.39
N LEU A 4 6.82 -36.09 17.59
CA LEU A 4 6.60 -34.66 17.86
C LEU A 4 6.05 -34.49 19.27
N MET A 5 6.86 -33.86 20.12
CA MET A 5 6.50 -33.59 21.50
C MET A 5 5.31 -32.64 21.52
N LEU A 6 4.15 -33.11 21.98
CA LEU A 6 2.92 -32.32 22.13
C LEU A 6 3.08 -31.02 22.96
N LYS A 7 4.24 -30.82 23.59
CA LYS A 7 4.67 -29.61 24.29
C LYS A 7 4.98 -28.42 23.36
N GLU A 8 5.36 -28.67 22.11
CA GLU A 8 5.72 -27.62 21.14
C GLU A 8 4.52 -27.11 20.35
N VAL A 9 3.45 -27.90 20.24
CA VAL A 9 2.22 -27.51 19.55
C VAL A 9 1.55 -26.34 20.28
N PRO A 10 1.14 -25.26 19.58
CA PRO A 10 0.53 -24.09 20.23
C PRO A 10 -0.70 -24.47 21.06
N LYS A 11 -0.87 -23.77 22.18
CA LYS A 11 -2.01 -23.96 23.09
C LYS A 11 -3.28 -23.55 22.36
N LEU A 12 -4.43 -24.17 22.69
CA LEU A 12 -5.69 -23.92 21.98
C LEU A 12 -6.06 -22.43 21.89
N LYS A 13 -5.74 -21.63 22.91
CA LYS A 13 -5.93 -20.18 22.93
C LYS A 13 -5.13 -19.38 21.88
N GLU A 14 -4.05 -19.95 21.34
CA GLU A 14 -3.19 -19.35 20.31
C GLU A 14 -3.63 -19.71 18.89
N TRP A 15 -4.58 -20.65 18.74
CA TRP A 15 -5.16 -21.02 17.45
C TRP A 15 -6.20 -20.00 16.99
N PRO A 16 -6.47 -19.86 15.68
CA PRO A 16 -7.55 -19.01 15.19
C PRO A 16 -8.92 -19.54 15.68
N HIS A 17 -9.79 -18.62 16.08
CA HIS A 17 -11.16 -18.90 16.48
C HIS A 17 -12.13 -18.18 15.54
N ILE A 18 -13.35 -18.71 15.39
CA ILE A 18 -14.40 -18.06 14.60
C ILE A 18 -15.78 -18.17 15.28
N SER A 19 -16.53 -17.08 15.27
CA SER A 19 -17.89 -16.97 15.83
C SER A 19 -18.99 -16.92 14.77
N VAL A 20 -18.66 -16.35 13.60
CA VAL A 20 -19.58 -16.05 12.49
C VAL A 20 -20.69 -15.06 12.93
N GLU A 21 -20.29 -14.09 13.75
CA GLU A 21 -21.13 -13.00 14.23
C GLU A 21 -20.41 -11.67 13.96
N GLY A 22 -21.11 -10.69 13.35
CA GLY A 22 -20.50 -9.44 12.90
C GLY A 22 -19.67 -9.61 11.63
N GLU A 23 -18.58 -8.85 11.50
CA GLU A 23 -17.58 -9.05 10.45
C GLU A 23 -16.70 -10.26 10.80
N TYR A 24 -16.62 -11.22 9.87
CA TYR A 24 -15.80 -12.42 10.01
C TYR A 24 -15.09 -12.77 8.69
N ASP A 25 -13.91 -13.38 8.81
CA ASP A 25 -13.14 -13.94 7.69
C ASP A 25 -12.91 -15.43 7.95
N HIS A 26 -13.73 -16.27 7.30
CA HIS A 26 -13.61 -17.72 7.39
C HIS A 26 -12.43 -18.27 6.59
N MET A 27 -11.92 -17.54 5.60
CA MET A 27 -10.74 -17.91 4.82
C MET A 27 -9.45 -17.72 5.64
N LYS A 28 -9.35 -16.64 6.43
CA LYS A 28 -8.26 -16.43 7.40
C LYS A 28 -8.27 -17.47 8.52
N PHE A 29 -9.46 -17.91 8.96
CA PHE A 29 -9.60 -19.04 9.89
C PHE A 29 -9.05 -20.35 9.28
N ILE A 30 -9.47 -20.71 8.06
CA ILE A 30 -8.97 -21.91 7.35
C ILE A 30 -7.44 -21.83 7.14
N ARG A 31 -6.94 -20.72 6.57
CA ARG A 31 -5.50 -20.52 6.34
C ARG A 31 -4.68 -20.62 7.62
N GLY A 32 -5.16 -20.03 8.73
CA GLY A 32 -4.47 -20.11 10.02
C GLY A 32 -4.41 -21.53 10.59
N ILE A 33 -5.45 -22.35 10.39
CA ILE A 33 -5.44 -23.76 10.76
C ILE A 33 -4.46 -24.55 9.89
N ASP A 34 -4.41 -24.25 8.59
CA ASP A 34 -3.52 -24.94 7.66
C ASP A 34 -2.05 -24.67 7.94
N ILE A 35 -1.68 -23.41 8.19
CA ILE A 35 -0.32 -23.03 8.62
C ILE A 35 0.07 -23.80 9.91
N ILE A 36 -0.80 -23.82 10.94
CA ILE A 36 -0.51 -24.57 12.17
C ILE A 36 -0.47 -26.10 11.94
N LYS A 37 -1.23 -26.63 10.98
CA LYS A 37 -1.16 -28.06 10.61
C LYS A 37 0.17 -28.38 9.92
N GLU A 38 0.65 -27.49 9.05
CA GLU A 38 1.90 -27.64 8.29
C GLU A 38 3.13 -27.45 9.17
N ASP A 39 3.25 -26.30 9.86
CA ASP A 39 4.39 -25.94 10.72
C ASP A 39 4.68 -26.96 11.84
N PHE A 40 3.64 -27.67 12.30
CA PHE A 40 3.74 -28.65 13.40
C PHE A 40 3.40 -30.08 12.95
N GLU A 41 3.36 -30.35 11.63
CA GLU A 41 3.07 -31.64 10.98
C GLU A 41 1.88 -32.41 11.59
N LEU A 42 0.80 -31.70 11.95
CA LEU A 42 -0.23 -32.24 12.83
C LEU A 42 -1.11 -33.28 12.14
N PRO A 43 -1.31 -34.47 12.76
CA PRO A 43 -2.30 -35.44 12.32
C PRO A 43 -3.69 -34.81 12.19
N GLU A 44 -4.36 -35.07 11.07
CA GLU A 44 -5.66 -34.45 10.76
C GLU A 44 -6.76 -34.74 11.78
N LYS A 45 -6.66 -35.89 12.47
CA LYS A 45 -7.53 -36.25 13.60
C LYS A 45 -7.37 -35.31 14.80
N LEU A 46 -6.16 -34.79 15.06
CA LEU A 46 -5.94 -33.79 16.12
C LEU A 46 -6.52 -32.43 15.72
N VAL A 47 -6.30 -32.00 14.47
CA VAL A 47 -6.84 -30.72 13.96
C VAL A 47 -8.37 -30.73 14.03
N THR A 48 -9.02 -31.77 13.51
CA THR A 48 -10.49 -31.89 13.50
C THR A 48 -11.10 -32.11 14.89
N ALA A 49 -10.36 -32.65 15.85
CA ALA A 49 -10.79 -32.74 17.25
C ALA A 49 -10.78 -31.36 17.94
N ARG A 50 -9.84 -30.47 17.59
CA ARG A 50 -9.75 -29.11 18.16
C ARG A 50 -10.90 -28.20 17.72
N PHE A 51 -11.59 -28.50 16.60
CA PHE A 51 -12.69 -27.69 16.07
C PHE A 51 -13.81 -27.39 17.09
N ASN A 52 -14.08 -28.31 18.03
CA ASN A 52 -15.04 -28.06 19.13
C ASN A 52 -14.68 -26.85 20.02
N THR A 53 -13.41 -26.45 20.06
CA THR A 53 -12.93 -25.26 20.80
C THR A 53 -12.77 -24.04 19.89
N LEU A 54 -12.34 -24.25 18.64
CA LEU A 54 -12.05 -23.16 17.70
C LEU A 54 -13.34 -22.49 17.15
N PHE A 55 -14.41 -23.27 17.00
CA PHE A 55 -15.73 -22.72 16.72
C PHE A 55 -16.35 -22.19 18.02
N THR A 56 -16.84 -20.96 17.97
CA THR A 56 -17.45 -20.27 19.11
C THR A 56 -18.87 -19.82 18.79
N ARG A 57 -19.70 -19.61 19.82
CA ARG A 57 -21.07 -19.07 19.72
C ARG A 57 -21.92 -19.71 18.59
N SER A 58 -22.36 -18.94 17.59
CA SER A 58 -23.20 -19.41 16.49
C SER A 58 -22.49 -20.44 15.60
N ALA A 59 -21.20 -20.27 15.32
CA ALA A 59 -20.40 -21.27 14.61
C ALA A 59 -20.29 -22.60 15.40
N HIS A 60 -20.16 -22.53 16.73
CA HIS A 60 -20.11 -23.73 17.59
C HIS A 60 -21.40 -24.55 17.50
N ARG A 61 -22.56 -23.89 17.60
CA ARG A 61 -23.88 -24.54 17.47
C ARG A 61 -24.07 -25.22 16.11
N TRP A 62 -23.57 -24.62 15.03
CA TRP A 62 -23.56 -25.24 13.70
C TRP A 62 -22.65 -26.46 13.64
N TYR A 63 -21.41 -26.34 14.15
CA TYR A 63 -20.43 -27.43 14.19
C TYR A 63 -20.98 -28.66 14.93
N ILE A 64 -21.55 -28.50 16.12
CA ILE A 64 -22.11 -29.60 16.91
C ILE A 64 -23.20 -30.34 16.14
N LYS A 65 -24.18 -29.62 15.56
CA LYS A 65 -25.26 -30.22 14.77
C LYS A 65 -24.71 -31.01 13.57
N LEU A 66 -23.77 -30.43 12.83
CA LEU A 66 -23.19 -31.07 11.65
C LEU A 66 -22.31 -32.27 12.02
N ARG A 67 -21.59 -32.20 13.15
CA ARG A 67 -20.78 -33.30 13.70
C ARG A 67 -21.65 -34.47 14.18
N GLN A 68 -22.80 -34.19 14.77
CA GLN A 68 -23.77 -35.22 15.16
C GLN A 68 -24.39 -35.91 13.94
N ALA A 69 -24.70 -35.18 12.87
CA ALA A 69 -25.30 -35.73 11.66
C ALA A 69 -24.34 -36.56 10.80
N HIS A 70 -23.07 -36.14 10.67
CA HIS A 70 -22.10 -36.76 9.75
C HIS A 70 -20.93 -37.49 10.43
N GLY A 71 -20.84 -37.45 11.76
CA GLY A 71 -19.81 -38.19 12.52
C GLY A 71 -18.38 -37.69 12.28
N HIS A 72 -17.43 -38.62 12.24
CA HIS A 72 -16.01 -38.31 12.04
C HIS A 72 -15.73 -38.10 10.54
N GLN A 73 -15.32 -36.88 10.18
CA GLN A 73 -15.07 -36.46 8.79
C GLN A 73 -13.68 -35.82 8.65
N SER A 74 -13.13 -35.85 7.43
CA SER A 74 -11.81 -35.28 7.10
C SER A 74 -11.77 -33.76 7.24
N GLY A 75 -10.58 -33.22 7.46
CA GLY A 75 -10.33 -31.78 7.46
C GLY A 75 -10.68 -31.13 6.12
N THR A 76 -10.44 -31.82 5.00
CA THR A 76 -10.87 -31.37 3.66
C THR A 76 -12.39 -31.20 3.58
N TRP A 77 -13.16 -32.18 4.06
CA TRP A 77 -14.62 -32.10 4.11
C TRP A 77 -15.08 -30.92 4.98
N TRP A 78 -14.48 -30.72 6.16
CA TRP A 78 -14.81 -29.58 7.03
C TRP A 78 -14.53 -28.23 6.36
N LYS A 79 -13.42 -28.06 5.63
CA LYS A 79 -13.16 -26.83 4.86
C LYS A 79 -14.26 -26.57 3.82
N THR A 80 -14.65 -27.59 3.06
CA THR A 80 -15.75 -27.48 2.11
C THR A 80 -17.07 -27.09 2.79
N GLN A 81 -17.39 -27.66 3.95
CA GLN A 81 -18.59 -27.28 4.71
C GLN A 81 -18.53 -25.84 5.25
N ILE A 82 -17.37 -25.38 5.73
CA ILE A 82 -17.15 -23.99 6.17
C ILE A 82 -17.39 -23.01 5.01
N ILE A 83 -16.77 -23.28 3.85
CA ILE A 83 -16.90 -22.44 2.64
C ILE A 83 -18.35 -22.44 2.16
N ASN A 84 -18.96 -23.63 1.96
CA ASN A 84 -20.35 -23.74 1.51
C ASN A 84 -21.36 -23.08 2.46
N LYS A 85 -21.05 -23.01 3.77
CA LYS A 85 -21.97 -22.44 4.75
C LYS A 85 -21.81 -20.93 4.95
N TRP A 86 -20.62 -20.37 4.75
CA TRP A 86 -20.30 -18.98 5.14
C TRP A 86 -19.64 -18.12 4.05
N ALA A 87 -19.36 -18.68 2.87
CA ALA A 87 -18.84 -17.98 1.68
C ALA A 87 -19.94 -17.66 0.64
N ASP A 88 -21.21 -17.66 1.08
CA ASP A 88 -22.37 -17.39 0.22
C ASP A 88 -22.37 -15.96 -0.35
N ASP A 89 -23.13 -15.75 -1.43
CA ASP A 89 -23.19 -14.47 -2.12
C ASP A 89 -23.73 -13.33 -1.25
N SER A 90 -24.57 -13.65 -0.26
CA SER A 90 -25.08 -12.66 0.69
C SER A 90 -24.00 -12.18 1.66
N TRP A 91 -23.07 -13.05 2.07
CA TRP A 91 -21.88 -12.66 2.82
C TRP A 91 -20.90 -11.88 1.95
N ARG A 92 -20.62 -12.33 0.71
CA ARG A 92 -19.74 -11.61 -0.23
C ARG A 92 -20.21 -10.18 -0.44
N PHE A 93 -21.48 -10.01 -0.79
CA PHE A 93 -22.11 -8.70 -0.98
C PHE A 93 -22.00 -7.81 0.27
N LYS A 94 -22.19 -8.35 1.48
CA LYS A 94 -22.03 -7.60 2.74
C LYS A 94 -20.58 -7.15 2.95
N VAL A 95 -19.60 -8.01 2.72
CA VAL A 95 -18.17 -7.69 2.89
C VAL A 95 -17.71 -6.65 1.87
N GLU A 96 -18.16 -6.78 0.61
CA GLU A 96 -17.85 -5.81 -0.44
C GLU A 96 -18.52 -4.46 -0.18
N THR A 97 -19.80 -4.43 0.18
CA THR A 97 -20.51 -3.21 0.59
C THR A 97 -19.85 -2.54 1.81
N ALA A 98 -19.46 -3.32 2.82
CA ALA A 98 -18.77 -2.83 4.01
C ALA A 98 -17.37 -2.28 3.70
N SER A 99 -16.68 -2.86 2.71
CA SER A 99 -15.45 -2.29 2.17
C SER A 99 -15.73 -0.97 1.45
N GLU A 100 -16.62 -0.95 0.45
CA GLU A 100 -16.82 0.21 -0.43
C GLU A 100 -17.44 1.42 0.27
N SER A 101 -18.29 1.21 1.27
CA SER A 101 -18.82 2.27 2.14
C SER A 101 -17.81 2.79 3.17
N SER A 102 -16.76 2.02 3.47
CA SER A 102 -15.70 2.44 4.39
C SER A 102 -14.83 3.53 3.77
N LYS A 103 -14.99 4.75 4.26
CA LYS A 103 -14.11 5.89 3.99
C LYS A 103 -13.28 6.15 5.23
N LEU A 104 -11.97 6.33 5.03
CA LEU A 104 -11.03 6.58 6.12
C LEU A 104 -11.24 7.99 6.69
N ASN A 105 -11.63 8.09 7.96
CA ASN A 105 -11.89 9.35 8.67
C ASN A 105 -10.68 9.77 9.52
N SER A 106 -10.13 10.96 9.26
CA SER A 106 -8.92 11.47 9.94
C SER A 106 -9.07 11.77 11.43
N GLU A 107 -10.29 12.00 11.92
CA GLU A 107 -10.57 12.33 13.32
C GLU A 107 -10.84 11.07 14.16
N LYS A 108 -11.33 10.00 13.53
CA LYS A 108 -11.82 8.79 14.20
C LYS A 108 -10.93 7.57 13.99
N ASP A 109 -10.33 7.43 12.82
CA ASP A 109 -9.65 6.20 12.41
C ASP A 109 -8.13 6.29 12.54
N LYS A 110 -7.54 5.23 13.10
CA LYS A 110 -6.11 4.97 12.95
C LYS A 110 -5.88 4.27 11.61
N ALA A 111 -5.16 4.92 10.69
CA ALA A 111 -4.95 4.42 9.33
C ALA A 111 -4.38 2.99 9.25
N LEU A 112 -3.48 2.60 10.16
CA LEU A 112 -2.90 1.24 10.16
C LEU A 112 -3.97 0.15 10.43
N PRO A 113 -4.70 0.16 11.56
CA PRO A 113 -5.82 -0.75 11.78
C PRO A 113 -6.87 -0.71 10.66
N TRP A 114 -7.26 0.48 10.20
CA TRP A 114 -8.26 0.63 9.13
C TRP A 114 -7.80 0.00 7.81
N PHE A 115 -6.55 0.23 7.40
CA PHE A 115 -5.94 -0.37 6.21
C PHE A 115 -5.93 -1.89 6.29
N TYR A 116 -5.55 -2.45 7.44
CA TYR A 116 -5.56 -3.90 7.64
C TYR A 116 -6.97 -4.47 7.62
N GLN A 117 -7.97 -3.79 8.19
CA GLN A 117 -9.36 -4.21 8.10
C GLN A 117 -9.87 -4.20 6.65
N GLN A 118 -9.55 -3.18 5.85
CA GLN A 118 -9.92 -3.19 4.43
C GLN A 118 -9.16 -4.28 3.64
N LYS A 119 -7.91 -4.60 4.00
CA LYS A 119 -7.15 -5.71 3.39
C LYS A 119 -7.74 -7.08 3.72
N ASP A 120 -8.10 -7.30 4.98
CA ASP A 120 -8.79 -8.53 5.38
C ASP A 120 -10.13 -8.66 4.62
N ARG A 121 -10.96 -7.61 4.56
CA ARG A 121 -12.23 -7.62 3.79
C ARG A 121 -12.03 -7.95 2.32
N LEU A 122 -11.11 -7.28 1.62
CA LEU A 122 -10.87 -7.51 0.19
C LEU A 122 -10.27 -8.90 -0.10
N THR A 123 -9.35 -9.39 0.73
CA THR A 123 -8.75 -10.72 0.57
C THR A 123 -9.67 -11.87 1.01
N ALA A 124 -10.69 -11.58 1.80
CA ALA A 124 -11.76 -12.53 2.14
C ALA A 124 -12.76 -12.69 0.99
N SER A 125 -13.24 -11.59 0.39
CA SER A 125 -14.22 -11.67 -0.73
C SER A 125 -13.58 -12.03 -2.07
N ASN A 126 -12.34 -11.56 -2.32
CA ASN A 126 -11.62 -11.72 -3.58
C ASN A 126 -10.19 -12.24 -3.31
N PRO A 127 -10.00 -13.54 -3.00
CA PRO A 127 -8.70 -14.09 -2.62
C PRO A 127 -7.63 -13.96 -3.72
N ASP A 128 -8.03 -13.98 -5.00
CA ASP A 128 -7.13 -13.87 -6.15
C ASP A 128 -6.79 -12.42 -6.54
N MET A 129 -7.25 -11.42 -5.77
CA MET A 129 -6.98 -10.02 -6.06
C MET A 129 -5.51 -9.67 -5.80
N SER A 130 -4.81 -9.20 -6.84
CA SER A 130 -3.41 -8.79 -6.71
C SER A 130 -3.23 -7.66 -5.70
N GLU A 131 -2.10 -7.65 -4.99
CA GLU A 131 -1.79 -6.61 -3.99
C GLU A 131 -1.80 -5.19 -4.59
N PHE A 132 -1.47 -5.04 -5.87
CA PHE A 132 -1.63 -3.79 -6.60
C PHE A 132 -3.10 -3.33 -6.69
N MET A 133 -4.04 -4.23 -7.02
CA MET A 133 -5.46 -3.88 -7.12
C MET A 133 -6.08 -3.61 -5.76
N ILE A 134 -5.67 -4.35 -4.72
CA ILE A 134 -5.98 -4.08 -3.31
C ILE A 134 -5.56 -2.64 -2.94
N HIS A 135 -4.29 -2.28 -3.18
CA HIS A 135 -3.80 -0.92 -2.94
C HIS A 135 -4.54 0.15 -3.76
N ARG A 136 -4.92 -0.16 -5.01
CA ARG A 136 -5.68 0.75 -5.88
C ARG A 136 -7.11 0.99 -5.36
N LYS A 137 -7.78 -0.03 -4.79
CA LYS A 137 -9.07 0.13 -4.11
C LYS A 137 -8.93 1.01 -2.85
N PHE A 138 -7.93 0.76 -1.99
CA PHE A 138 -7.70 1.60 -0.80
C PHE A 138 -7.46 3.07 -1.11
N LEU A 139 -6.64 3.36 -2.12
CA LEU A 139 -6.39 4.74 -2.50
C LEU A 139 -7.70 5.45 -2.89
N ARG A 140 -8.67 4.78 -3.53
CA ARG A 140 -10.00 5.39 -3.82
C ARG A 140 -10.86 5.64 -2.57
N GLN A 141 -10.66 4.87 -1.50
CA GLN A 141 -11.36 5.04 -0.22
C GLN A 141 -10.70 6.08 0.70
N CYS A 142 -9.47 6.49 0.38
CA CYS A 142 -8.78 7.61 1.01
C CYS A 142 -9.19 8.92 0.32
N GLY A 143 -9.30 10.01 1.10
CA GLY A 143 -9.68 11.33 0.56
C GLY A 143 -8.73 11.85 -0.54
N GLU A 144 -9.25 12.73 -1.39
CA GLU A 144 -8.58 13.20 -2.62
C GLU A 144 -7.14 13.68 -2.40
N GLU A 145 -6.87 14.36 -1.29
CA GLU A 145 -5.55 14.86 -0.88
C GLU A 145 -4.49 13.73 -0.83
N ILE A 146 -4.85 12.59 -0.21
CA ILE A 146 -3.96 11.43 -0.07
C ILE A 146 -3.76 10.77 -1.42
N THR A 147 -4.82 10.63 -2.23
CA THR A 147 -4.72 10.05 -3.57
C THR A 147 -3.79 10.86 -4.48
N THR A 148 -3.86 12.18 -4.36
CA THR A 148 -3.07 13.12 -5.16
C THR A 148 -1.61 13.05 -4.77
N ARG A 149 -1.28 13.10 -3.47
CA ARG A 149 0.09 12.93 -2.97
C ARG A 149 0.67 11.54 -3.30
N ALA A 150 -0.14 10.48 -3.18
CA ALA A 150 0.30 9.12 -3.48
C ALA A 150 0.67 8.92 -4.97
N ARG A 151 -0.06 9.58 -5.89
CA ARG A 151 0.23 9.60 -7.35
C ARG A 151 1.48 10.42 -7.70
N ILE A 152 1.67 11.58 -7.06
CA ILE A 152 2.77 12.50 -7.40
C ILE A 152 4.14 11.91 -7.00
N GLY A 153 4.22 11.21 -5.87
CA GLY A 153 5.45 10.54 -5.46
C GLY A 153 5.65 9.20 -6.19
N SER A 154 6.34 9.16 -7.33
CA SER A 154 6.90 7.90 -7.85
C SER A 154 8.26 7.64 -7.19
N SER A 155 8.33 6.71 -6.23
CA SER A 155 9.60 6.29 -5.63
C SER A 155 9.50 4.90 -4.99
N ARG A 156 10.66 4.24 -4.87
CA ARG A 156 10.93 2.82 -4.58
C ARG A 156 10.63 2.39 -3.12
N VAL A 157 9.70 3.07 -2.45
CA VAL A 157 9.37 2.85 -1.03
C VAL A 157 8.15 1.94 -0.93
N ASN A 158 8.17 1.00 0.02
CA ASN A 158 7.03 0.11 0.30
C ASN A 158 5.71 0.92 0.45
N PRO A 159 4.65 0.59 -0.32
CA PRO A 159 3.38 1.32 -0.29
C PRO A 159 2.78 1.48 1.12
N LYS A 160 2.93 0.49 1.99
CA LYS A 160 2.47 0.52 3.39
C LYS A 160 3.19 1.60 4.21
N THR A 161 4.52 1.66 4.11
CA THR A 161 5.33 2.67 4.83
C THR A 161 4.99 4.06 4.32
N LYS A 162 4.94 4.22 3.00
CA LYS A 162 4.60 5.48 2.32
C LYS A 162 3.19 5.96 2.68
N PHE A 163 2.21 5.07 2.73
CA PHE A 163 0.84 5.38 3.13
C PHE A 163 0.79 5.92 4.56
N ASN A 164 1.47 5.27 5.51
CA ASN A 164 1.50 5.72 6.91
C ASN A 164 2.18 7.07 7.09
N THR A 165 3.26 7.35 6.37
CA THR A 165 3.92 8.67 6.38
C THR A 165 2.98 9.73 5.81
N LEU A 166 2.44 9.51 4.60
CA LEU A 166 1.49 10.44 3.97
C LEU A 166 0.23 10.69 4.81
N TRP A 167 -0.23 9.68 5.55
CA TRP A 167 -1.34 9.80 6.48
C TRP A 167 -1.00 10.67 7.69
N LYS A 168 0.11 10.37 8.39
CA LYS A 168 0.58 11.19 9.51
C LYS A 168 0.77 12.65 9.08
N ASP A 169 1.40 12.87 7.91
CA ASP A 169 1.60 14.19 7.34
C ASP A 169 0.31 14.94 6.98
N SER A 170 -0.83 14.26 6.76
CA SER A 170 -2.15 14.91 6.57
C SER A 170 -2.84 15.15 7.92
N VAL A 171 -2.81 14.16 8.82
CA VAL A 171 -3.48 14.22 10.13
C VAL A 171 -2.82 15.25 11.05
N GLU A 172 -1.49 15.34 11.05
CA GLU A 172 -0.75 16.37 11.82
C GLU A 172 -1.00 17.80 11.30
N LYS A 173 -1.32 17.97 10.01
CA LYS A 173 -1.73 19.26 9.45
C LYS A 173 -3.16 19.63 9.85
N ASN A 174 -4.06 18.66 9.97
CA ASN A 174 -5.44 18.90 10.37
C ASN A 174 -5.60 19.11 11.88
N HIS A 175 -4.80 18.44 12.73
CA HIS A 175 -4.84 18.65 14.19
C HIS A 175 -4.15 19.94 14.68
N LYS A 176 -3.21 20.51 13.90
CA LYS A 176 -2.70 21.86 14.15
C LYS A 176 -3.73 22.86 13.62
N GLY A 177 -4.78 23.06 14.41
CA GLY A 177 -5.94 23.86 14.06
C GLY A 177 -5.56 25.22 13.47
N ASN A 178 -6.18 25.52 12.33
CA ASN A 178 -6.31 26.84 11.72
C ASN A 178 -5.11 27.79 11.87
N PHE A 179 -3.97 27.44 11.28
CA PHE A 179 -3.08 28.48 10.80
C PHE A 179 -3.52 28.91 9.40
N ASN A 180 -4.05 30.14 9.33
CA ASN A 180 -3.91 31.01 8.17
C ASN A 180 -2.43 31.19 7.84
N ASN A 181 -1.87 30.18 7.17
CA ASN A 181 -0.57 30.16 6.55
C ASN A 181 -0.61 29.17 5.38
N ILE A 182 -1.51 29.45 4.43
CA ILE A 182 -1.00 29.63 3.07
C ILE A 182 0.20 30.58 3.25
N LYS A 183 1.42 30.04 3.19
CA LYS A 183 2.59 30.90 3.04
C LYS A 183 2.37 31.60 1.71
N TYR A 184 1.90 32.85 1.78
CA TYR A 184 2.14 33.80 0.72
C TYR A 184 3.62 33.66 0.39
N ARG A 185 3.86 33.24 -0.85
CA ARG A 185 5.20 33.07 -1.39
C ARG A 185 5.81 34.45 -1.37
N SER A 186 6.66 34.72 -0.36
CA SER A 186 7.22 36.05 -0.08
C SER A 186 7.65 36.73 -1.38
N GLU A 187 7.00 37.84 -1.72
CA GLU A 187 7.09 38.44 -3.06
C GLU A 187 8.49 38.99 -3.36
N ASP A 188 9.33 39.17 -2.34
CA ASP A 188 10.68 39.72 -2.45
C ASP A 188 11.78 38.70 -2.85
N ALA A 189 11.42 37.43 -3.09
CA ALA A 189 12.35 36.45 -3.64
C ALA A 189 12.46 36.58 -5.18
N ILE A 190 12.99 37.72 -5.65
CA ILE A 190 13.21 38.03 -7.07
C ILE A 190 14.21 37.02 -7.68
N ARG A 191 13.68 35.92 -8.24
CA ARG A 191 14.48 34.87 -8.89
C ARG A 191 15.03 35.36 -10.24
N LYS A 192 16.25 35.90 -10.22
CA LYS A 192 17.07 36.16 -11.41
C LYS A 192 17.11 34.90 -12.29
N PHE A 193 16.84 35.03 -13.58
CA PHE A 193 16.80 33.88 -14.49
C PHE A 193 18.21 33.33 -14.76
N HIS A 194 18.41 32.02 -14.61
CA HIS A 194 19.76 31.42 -14.56
C HIS A 194 20.62 31.63 -15.83
N ILE A 195 20.00 31.93 -16.98
CA ILE A 195 20.70 32.12 -18.28
C ILE A 195 21.09 33.59 -18.53
N CYS A 196 20.31 34.55 -18.05
CA CYS A 196 20.52 35.98 -18.37
C CYS A 196 20.62 36.90 -17.14
N GLN A 197 20.37 36.36 -15.95
CA GLN A 197 20.26 37.01 -14.64
C GLN A 197 19.24 38.16 -14.54
N SER A 198 18.47 38.41 -15.60
CA SER A 198 17.38 39.38 -15.62
C SER A 198 16.12 38.85 -14.92
N THR A 199 15.25 39.79 -14.57
CA THR A 199 14.02 39.64 -13.82
C THR A 199 12.80 40.18 -14.60
N THR A 200 13.04 40.80 -15.77
CA THR A 200 12.04 41.53 -16.56
C THR A 200 11.21 40.67 -17.51
N HIS A 201 11.48 39.36 -17.59
CA HIS A 201 10.81 38.46 -18.51
C HIS A 201 10.79 37.01 -18.00
N LEU A 202 9.78 36.24 -18.43
CA LEU A 202 9.68 34.82 -18.13
C LEU A 202 10.71 34.01 -18.94
N ALA A 203 11.11 32.87 -18.38
CA ALA A 203 12.11 31.95 -18.97
C ALA A 203 11.88 31.62 -20.45
N ASN A 204 10.62 31.58 -20.90
CA ASN A 204 10.24 31.18 -22.26
C ASN A 204 10.29 32.33 -23.27
N ALA A 205 10.39 33.57 -22.80
CA ALA A 205 10.55 34.79 -23.59
C ALA A 205 11.96 35.41 -23.44
N CYS A 206 12.94 34.64 -22.99
CA CYS A 206 14.29 35.13 -22.75
C CYS A 206 15.07 35.34 -24.07
N PRO A 207 15.48 36.58 -24.42
CA PRO A 207 16.19 36.85 -25.67
C PRO A 207 17.62 36.29 -25.70
N ARG A 208 18.17 35.83 -24.56
CA ARG A 208 19.46 35.12 -24.48
C ARG A 208 19.35 33.59 -24.53
N LYS A 209 18.16 33.01 -24.71
CA LYS A 209 18.04 31.57 -24.99
C LYS A 209 18.53 31.29 -26.41
N ARG A 210 19.69 30.63 -26.55
CA ARG A 210 20.08 29.98 -27.82
C ARG A 210 19.03 28.92 -28.17
N LYS A 211 18.68 28.83 -29.46
CA LYS A 211 17.85 27.72 -29.98
C LYS A 211 18.72 26.45 -30.00
N VAL A 212 18.14 25.31 -29.64
CA VAL A 212 18.89 24.09 -29.30
C VAL A 212 19.49 23.36 -30.52
N ASN A 213 19.27 23.85 -31.75
CA ASN A 213 19.60 23.15 -32.99
C ASN A 213 20.56 23.89 -33.95
N GLU A 214 21.29 24.93 -33.50
CA GLU A 214 22.41 25.46 -34.29
C GLU A 214 23.68 24.65 -33.99
N ILE A 215 24.18 23.96 -35.02
CA ILE A 215 25.43 23.20 -34.98
C ILE A 215 26.57 24.17 -35.23
N ASP A 216 27.36 24.47 -34.19
CA ASP A 216 28.60 25.25 -34.33
C ASP A 216 29.61 24.45 -35.20
N ILE A 217 29.80 24.89 -36.44
CA ILE A 217 30.93 24.44 -37.27
C ILE A 217 32.21 24.98 -36.64
N LYS A 218 33.07 24.09 -36.17
CA LYS A 218 34.39 24.46 -35.63
C LYS A 218 35.19 25.20 -36.71
N LYS A 219 35.54 26.45 -36.45
CA LYS A 219 36.78 27.02 -36.98
C LYS A 219 37.94 26.54 -36.11
N GLU A 220 39.06 26.23 -36.75
CA GLU A 220 40.29 25.85 -36.06
C GLU A 220 40.86 27.06 -35.29
N PRO A 221 41.55 26.83 -34.15
CA PRO A 221 42.14 27.92 -33.38
C PRO A 221 43.42 28.45 -34.05
N ASP A 222 43.48 29.77 -34.21
CA ASP A 222 44.71 30.47 -34.62
C ASP A 222 45.83 30.30 -33.58
N VAL A 223 47.08 30.23 -34.06
CA VAL A 223 48.28 30.11 -33.23
C VAL A 223 48.90 31.50 -32.99
N GLU A 224 48.77 32.00 -31.76
CA GLU A 224 49.74 32.95 -31.16
C GLU A 224 51.09 32.21 -30.95
N LYS A 225 52.33 32.75 -31.05
CA LYS A 225 52.91 34.12 -31.07
C LYS A 225 54.44 34.00 -31.35
N ASP A 226 55.35 35.00 -31.39
CA ASP A 226 55.41 36.47 -31.14
C ASP A 226 56.55 37.09 -32.04
N ASP A 227 56.42 38.38 -32.39
CA ASP A 227 57.44 39.46 -32.53
C ASP A 227 58.71 39.46 -33.46
N LEU A 228 59.08 40.72 -33.83
CA LEU A 228 60.37 41.25 -34.35
C LEU A 228 60.67 41.02 -35.86
N ILE A 229 61.17 41.96 -36.70
CA ILE A 229 61.74 43.33 -36.56
C ILE A 229 61.23 44.25 -37.71
N GLU A 230 61.32 45.57 -37.52
CA GLU A 230 61.20 46.66 -38.51
C GLU A 230 62.08 46.47 -39.78
N ASP A 231 61.67 47.00 -40.94
CA ASP A 231 62.38 48.17 -41.53
C ASP A 231 61.60 48.86 -42.68
N ASN A 232 61.99 50.11 -42.91
CA ASN A 232 61.40 51.20 -43.68
C ASN A 232 61.35 51.07 -45.23
N SER A 233 60.56 51.97 -45.83
CA SER A 233 60.78 52.63 -47.16
C SER A 233 60.71 51.77 -48.43
N ASP A 234 60.52 52.31 -49.64
CA ASP A 234 59.78 53.48 -50.13
C ASP A 234 59.59 53.29 -51.66
N ASP A 235 58.66 54.04 -52.25
CA ASP A 235 58.65 54.50 -53.65
C ASP A 235 58.60 53.52 -54.86
N LYS A 236 57.61 53.85 -55.73
CA LYS A 236 57.53 53.67 -57.21
C LYS A 236 57.06 52.33 -57.79
#